data_AF-A0AAU6CU13-F1
#
_entry.id   AF-A0AAU6CU13-F1
#
_cell.length_a   1.000
_cell.length_b   1.000
_cell.length_c   1.000
_cell.angle_alpha   90.00
_cell.angle_beta   90.00
_cell.angle_gamma   90.00
#
_symmetry.space_group_name_H-M   'P 1'
#
loop_
_entity.id
_entity.type
_entity.pdbx_description
1 polymer ?
#
loop_
_entity_poly.entity_id
_entity_poly.type
_entity_poly.pdbx_seq_one_letter_code
_entity_poly.pdbx_strand_id
1 'polypeptide(L)'
;MSLRDFAAYLGVSDRTVSNWEGGGAGYQPRAESQAVLDTALGRASEDVKDRFAAALGKSSAVQPVAGRIGVDSHKFLPVFIGVERARQLRAHMTLSVDDKWLDSSSARVDHPEARDCVLHVFACGVAVFHLVQPHEPAALTELAVWRYRSYAADLPWARDKLRDLLDEEHIRVPNPEYVLSAYWVTSSPWSGDSYDTALRLLSTPSVLVDRGAPGGPAPLDGSVEQSLLATGFEHPDIVSFGVRGVSTGYAGWSGVAYASHSRERGLTIDELVTCELTVQALWCFTRQIQQLIEDGQDPSMPEEYGWRFLRAASSRLTTARAQETAQHVLMREAIIKTSGLVERLRSAQDALREGVS
;
A
#
# COMPACT_ATOMS: atom_id res chain seq x y z
N MET A 1 -0.67 -7.61 -39.45
CA MET A 1 -1.71 -6.83 -40.13
C MET A 1 -1.03 -5.98 -41.20
N SER A 2 -1.62 -5.81 -42.39
CA SER A 2 -1.03 -4.92 -43.41
C SER A 2 -1.30 -3.44 -43.07
N LEU A 3 -0.58 -2.51 -43.69
CA LEU A 3 -0.78 -1.06 -43.47
C LEU A 3 -2.20 -0.61 -43.81
N ARG A 4 -2.80 -1.18 -44.87
CA ARG A 4 -4.18 -0.89 -45.28
C ARG A 4 -5.20 -1.40 -44.27
N ASP A 5 -4.99 -2.61 -43.76
CA ASP A 5 -5.85 -3.19 -42.73
C ASP A 5 -5.78 -2.37 -41.43
N PHE A 6 -4.59 -1.84 -41.10
CA PHE A 6 -4.42 -0.98 -39.93
C PHE A 6 -5.08 0.39 -40.11
N ALA A 7 -4.94 1.02 -41.27
CA ALA A 7 -5.62 2.28 -41.58
C ALA A 7 -7.15 2.13 -41.49
N ALA A 8 -7.70 1.03 -42.04
CA ALA A 8 -9.10 0.70 -41.93
C ALA A 8 -9.55 0.47 -40.47
N TYR A 9 -8.74 -0.24 -39.67
CA TYR A 9 -9.01 -0.47 -38.25
C TYR A 9 -9.07 0.83 -37.43
N LEU A 10 -8.20 1.79 -37.72
CA LEU A 10 -8.18 3.10 -37.06
C LEU A 10 -9.22 4.08 -37.61
N GLY A 11 -9.88 3.77 -38.74
CA GLY A 11 -10.81 4.68 -39.41
C GLY A 11 -10.13 5.88 -40.08
N VAL A 12 -8.86 5.75 -40.51
CA VAL A 12 -8.09 6.81 -41.17
C VAL A 12 -7.62 6.39 -42.57
N SER A 13 -7.14 7.34 -43.38
CA SER A 13 -6.66 7.03 -44.73
C SER A 13 -5.28 6.34 -44.74
N ASP A 14 -5.03 5.45 -45.71
CA ASP A 14 -3.71 4.82 -45.93
C ASP A 14 -2.57 5.86 -46.01
N ARG A 15 -2.85 7.01 -46.62
CA ARG A 15 -1.90 8.13 -46.74
C ARG A 15 -1.53 8.71 -45.38
N THR A 16 -2.47 8.74 -44.43
CA THR A 16 -2.24 9.22 -43.07
C THR A 16 -1.26 8.31 -42.33
N VAL A 17 -1.49 7.00 -42.36
CA VAL A 17 -0.59 6.01 -41.72
C VAL A 17 0.78 5.99 -42.40
N SER A 18 0.83 6.10 -43.73
CA SER A 18 2.09 6.17 -44.48
C SER A 18 2.92 7.42 -44.12
N ASN A 19 2.26 8.55 -43.86
CA ASN A 19 2.94 9.77 -43.41
C ASN A 19 3.51 9.62 -41.99
N TRP A 20 2.84 8.83 -41.12
CA TRP A 20 3.34 8.53 -39.77
C TRP A 20 4.59 7.65 -39.84
N GLU A 21 4.55 6.56 -40.62
CA GLU A 21 5.71 5.68 -40.82
C GLU A 21 6.89 6.44 -41.45
N GLY A 22 6.63 7.27 -42.46
CA GLY A 22 7.65 8.07 -43.12
C GLY A 22 8.32 9.12 -42.21
N GLY A 23 7.66 9.54 -41.12
CA GLY A 23 8.22 10.47 -40.14
C GLY A 23 9.13 9.82 -39.09
N GLY A 24 9.13 8.48 -38.98
CA GLY A 24 10.00 7.73 -38.09
C GLY A 24 9.96 8.16 -36.63
N ALA A 25 11.10 8.05 -35.92
CA ALA A 25 11.19 8.32 -34.47
C ALA A 25 10.97 9.80 -34.08
N GLY A 26 11.00 10.73 -35.04
CA GLY A 26 10.76 12.16 -34.79
C GLY A 26 9.31 12.61 -35.01
N TYR A 27 8.43 11.70 -35.45
CA TYR A 27 7.05 12.03 -35.74
C TYR A 27 6.24 12.20 -34.45
N GLN A 28 5.59 13.35 -34.30
CA GLN A 28 4.62 13.59 -33.22
C GLN A 28 3.20 13.66 -33.81
N PRO A 29 2.33 12.68 -33.52
CA PRO A 29 0.94 12.73 -33.93
C PRO A 29 0.23 13.96 -33.35
N ARG A 30 -0.70 14.55 -34.11
CA ARG A 30 -1.62 15.57 -33.58
C ARG A 30 -2.52 14.92 -32.53
N ALA A 31 -3.05 15.71 -31.58
CA ALA A 31 -3.85 15.23 -30.46
C ALA A 31 -4.99 14.28 -30.86
N GLU A 32 -5.71 14.59 -31.95
CA GLU A 32 -6.79 13.73 -32.47
C GLU A 32 -6.27 12.37 -32.96
N SER A 33 -5.13 12.33 -33.65
CA SER A 33 -4.50 11.09 -34.11
C SER A 33 -3.93 10.28 -32.94
N GLN A 34 -3.37 10.96 -31.93
CA GLN A 34 -2.88 10.30 -30.72
C GLN A 34 -4.02 9.62 -29.97
N ALA A 35 -5.16 10.29 -29.78
CA ALA A 35 -6.33 9.72 -29.10
C ALA A 35 -6.87 8.46 -29.81
N VAL A 36 -6.82 8.43 -31.15
CA VAL A 36 -7.19 7.25 -31.95
C VAL A 36 -6.20 6.11 -31.73
N LEU A 37 -4.90 6.39 -31.71
CA LEU A 37 -3.86 5.39 -31.43
C LEU A 37 -3.94 4.85 -30.00
N ASP A 38 -4.21 5.70 -29.01
CA ASP A 38 -4.37 5.32 -27.60
C ASP A 38 -5.60 4.42 -27.41
N THR A 39 -6.71 4.75 -28.09
CA THR A 39 -7.93 3.93 -28.09
C THR A 39 -7.68 2.56 -28.74
N ALA A 40 -6.94 2.53 -29.85
CA ALA A 40 -6.56 1.31 -30.54
C ALA A 40 -5.64 0.43 -29.67
N LEU A 41 -4.66 1.03 -28.99
CA LEU A 41 -3.78 0.34 -28.05
C LEU A 41 -4.56 -0.20 -26.85
N GLY A 42 -5.51 0.57 -26.30
CA GLY A 42 -6.38 0.13 -25.20
C GLY A 42 -7.24 -1.08 -25.55
N ARG A 43 -7.66 -1.21 -26.82
CA ARG A 43 -8.46 -2.32 -27.35
C ARG A 43 -7.63 -3.50 -27.87
N ALA A 44 -6.31 -3.35 -28.00
CA ALA A 44 -5.45 -4.41 -28.49
C ALA A 44 -5.35 -5.56 -27.47
N SER A 45 -5.02 -6.77 -27.95
CA SER A 45 -4.70 -7.90 -27.07
C SER A 45 -3.41 -7.64 -26.29
N GLU A 46 -3.26 -8.29 -25.14
CA GLU A 46 -2.08 -8.11 -24.28
C GLU A 46 -0.76 -8.44 -25.00
N ASP A 47 -0.73 -9.46 -25.88
CA ASP A 47 0.45 -9.75 -26.73
C ASP A 47 0.91 -8.53 -27.59
N VAL A 48 -0.05 -7.75 -28.09
CA VAL A 48 0.26 -6.56 -28.90
C VAL A 48 0.73 -5.40 -28.02
N LYS A 49 0.14 -5.24 -26.83
CA LYS A 49 0.56 -4.24 -25.83
C LYS A 49 1.96 -4.53 -25.30
N ASP A 50 2.26 -5.80 -25.02
CA ASP A 50 3.57 -6.26 -24.54
C ASP A 50 4.66 -6.03 -25.60
N ARG A 51 4.38 -6.40 -26.85
CA ARG A 51 5.28 -6.11 -27.97
C ARG A 51 5.50 -4.61 -28.18
N PHE A 52 4.46 -3.79 -28.01
CA PHE A 52 4.56 -2.34 -28.10
C PHE A 52 5.41 -1.76 -26.95
N ALA A 53 5.21 -2.22 -25.71
CA ALA A 53 6.02 -1.82 -24.55
C ALA A 53 7.49 -2.27 -24.69
N ALA A 54 7.73 -3.47 -25.21
CA ALA A 54 9.06 -3.98 -25.51
C ALA A 54 9.77 -3.14 -26.59
N ALA A 55 9.05 -2.75 -27.66
CA ALA A 55 9.58 -1.88 -28.70
C ALA A 55 9.91 -0.45 -28.19
N LEU A 56 9.21 0.03 -27.15
CA LEU A 56 9.49 1.30 -26.47
C LEU A 56 10.62 1.21 -25.43
N GLY A 57 11.29 0.06 -25.28
CA GLY A 57 12.33 -0.13 -24.26
C GLY A 57 11.80 -0.15 -22.82
N LYS A 58 10.48 -0.25 -22.63
CA LYS A 58 9.83 -0.39 -21.31
C LYS A 58 9.63 -1.87 -20.93
N SER A 59 10.64 -2.71 -21.19
CA SER A 59 10.59 -4.11 -20.74
C SER A 59 11.14 -4.22 -19.33
N SER A 60 10.25 -4.35 -18.33
CA SER A 60 10.58 -4.94 -17.03
C SER A 60 10.49 -6.47 -17.15
N ALA A 61 11.43 -7.04 -17.91
CA ALA A 61 11.77 -8.44 -17.84
C ALA A 61 12.87 -8.59 -16.78
N VAL A 62 12.48 -8.75 -15.52
CA VAL A 62 13.40 -9.23 -14.48
C VAL A 62 13.56 -10.73 -14.72
N GLN A 63 14.65 -11.14 -15.37
CA GLN A 63 15.21 -12.46 -15.11
C GLN A 63 15.57 -12.51 -13.61
N PRO A 64 15.20 -13.55 -12.86
CA PRO A 64 15.59 -13.66 -11.46
C PRO A 64 17.12 -13.68 -11.38
N VAL A 65 17.71 -12.61 -10.84
CA VAL A 65 19.11 -12.61 -10.46
C VAL A 65 19.22 -13.58 -9.29
N ALA A 66 19.67 -14.79 -9.58
CA ALA A 66 19.88 -15.81 -8.56
C ALA A 66 20.76 -15.22 -7.44
N GLY A 67 20.22 -15.12 -6.23
CA GLY A 67 20.98 -14.78 -5.02
C GLY A 67 20.69 -13.43 -4.34
N ARG A 68 19.82 -12.55 -4.88
CA ARG A 68 19.53 -11.24 -4.25
C ARG A 68 18.10 -11.15 -3.69
N ILE A 69 17.97 -10.57 -2.50
CA ILE A 69 16.69 -10.17 -1.94
C ILE A 69 16.30 -8.84 -2.59
N GLY A 70 15.11 -8.77 -3.15
CA GLY A 70 14.52 -7.55 -3.69
C GLY A 70 13.14 -7.37 -3.08
N VAL A 71 12.88 -6.18 -2.53
CA VAL A 71 11.58 -5.85 -1.93
C VAL A 71 11.19 -4.41 -2.23
N ASP A 72 9.91 -4.18 -2.52
CA ASP A 72 9.31 -2.86 -2.42
C ASP A 72 8.69 -2.74 -1.02
N SER A 73 9.24 -1.85 -0.18
CA SER A 73 8.68 -1.53 1.12
C SER A 73 7.61 -0.46 0.98
N HIS A 74 6.38 -0.81 1.32
CA HIS A 74 5.25 0.10 1.42
C HIS A 74 5.06 0.47 2.90
N LYS A 75 5.21 1.75 3.24
CA LYS A 75 4.97 2.25 4.60
C LYS A 75 3.68 3.06 4.66
N PHE A 76 2.93 2.87 5.73
CA PHE A 76 1.71 3.62 6.03
C PHE A 76 1.92 4.37 7.35
N LEU A 77 1.82 5.69 7.28
CA LEU A 77 1.96 6.58 8.43
C LEU A 77 0.63 7.31 8.64
N PRO A 78 -0.31 6.72 9.39
CA PRO A 78 -1.60 7.31 9.62
C PRO A 78 -1.56 8.33 10.77
N VAL A 79 -2.40 9.36 10.66
CA VAL A 79 -2.56 10.41 11.65
C VAL A 79 -3.97 11.00 11.59
N PHE A 80 -4.57 11.18 12.76
CA PHE A 80 -5.85 11.86 12.87
C PHE A 80 -5.61 13.38 12.92
N ILE A 81 -6.02 14.10 11.88
CA ILE A 81 -5.88 15.55 11.74
C ILE A 81 -7.18 16.30 12.07
N GLY A 82 -8.29 15.58 12.19
CA GLY A 82 -9.63 16.14 12.39
C GLY A 82 -10.34 16.46 11.08
N VAL A 83 -11.68 16.45 11.13
CA VAL A 83 -12.55 16.55 9.95
C VAL A 83 -12.39 17.87 9.21
N GLU A 84 -12.21 18.98 9.93
CA GLU A 84 -12.06 20.30 9.30
C GLU A 84 -10.77 20.39 8.47
N ARG A 85 -9.64 19.97 9.06
CA ARG A 85 -8.35 19.94 8.36
C ARG A 85 -8.38 18.98 7.18
N ALA A 86 -9.02 17.82 7.34
CA ALA A 86 -9.21 16.90 6.22
C ALA A 86 -10.04 17.54 5.10
N ARG A 87 -11.11 18.27 5.41
CA ARG A 87 -11.91 18.99 4.41
C ARG A 87 -11.07 20.02 3.66
N GLN A 88 -10.27 20.82 4.38
CA GLN A 88 -9.39 21.83 3.80
C GLN A 88 -8.36 21.23 2.83
N LEU A 89 -7.64 20.19 3.27
CA LEU A 89 -6.65 19.52 2.42
C LEU A 89 -7.29 18.90 1.18
N ARG A 90 -8.41 18.21 1.35
CA ARG A 90 -9.10 17.50 0.26
C ARG A 90 -9.61 18.43 -0.84
N ALA A 91 -9.86 19.70 -0.55
CA ALA A 91 -10.36 20.69 -1.53
C ALA A 91 -9.41 20.91 -2.71
N HIS A 92 -8.12 20.61 -2.54
CA HIS A 92 -7.08 20.80 -3.56
C HIS A 92 -6.48 19.48 -4.07
N MET A 93 -7.08 18.34 -3.69
CA MET A 93 -6.57 17.00 -3.99
C MET A 93 -7.39 16.31 -5.09
N THR A 94 -6.81 15.27 -5.68
CA THR A 94 -7.53 14.42 -6.63
C THR A 94 -8.48 13.51 -5.86
N LEU A 95 -9.77 13.57 -6.18
CA LEU A 95 -10.76 12.67 -5.61
C LEU A 95 -10.40 11.21 -5.96
N SER A 96 -10.49 10.32 -4.98
CA SER A 96 -10.42 8.89 -5.27
C SER A 96 -11.68 8.50 -6.04
N VAL A 97 -11.53 8.21 -7.34
CA VAL A 97 -12.65 7.85 -8.23
C VAL A 97 -13.04 6.37 -8.08
N ASP A 98 -12.21 5.58 -7.39
CA ASP A 98 -12.57 4.21 -7.04
C ASP A 98 -13.81 4.20 -6.14
N ASP A 99 -14.67 3.19 -6.30
CA ASP A 99 -15.91 2.94 -5.56
C ASP A 99 -15.62 2.57 -4.08
N LYS A 100 -14.90 3.46 -3.40
CA LYS A 100 -14.43 3.36 -2.03
C LYS A 100 -15.48 4.01 -1.17
N TRP A 101 -16.19 3.15 -0.45
CA TRP A 101 -17.19 3.52 0.54
C TRP A 101 -16.66 4.45 1.65
N LEU A 102 -15.34 4.50 1.81
CA LEU A 102 -14.62 5.41 2.69
C LEU A 102 -14.07 6.57 1.85
N ASP A 103 -14.79 7.69 1.88
CA ASP A 103 -14.50 8.87 1.05
C ASP A 103 -13.10 9.42 1.33
N SER A 104 -12.31 9.59 0.27
CA SER A 104 -10.93 10.06 0.35
C SER A 104 -10.47 10.81 -0.90
N SER A 105 -9.50 11.70 -0.71
CA SER A 105 -8.75 12.34 -1.80
C SER A 105 -7.27 12.03 -1.63
N SER A 106 -6.50 12.15 -2.71
CA SER A 106 -5.05 11.93 -2.65
C SER A 106 -4.26 12.99 -3.43
N ALA A 107 -3.03 13.21 -2.99
CA ALA A 107 -2.04 13.99 -3.72
C ALA A 107 -0.66 13.38 -3.55
N ARG A 108 0.15 13.48 -4.61
CA ARG A 108 1.58 13.18 -4.51
C ARG A 108 2.28 14.25 -3.70
N VAL A 109 3.24 13.83 -2.88
CA VAL A 109 4.04 14.71 -2.06
C VAL A 109 5.51 14.27 -2.11
N ASP A 110 6.44 15.21 -2.01
CA ASP A 110 7.87 14.88 -2.05
C ASP A 110 8.35 14.30 -0.72
N HIS A 111 9.11 13.20 -0.80
CA HIS A 111 9.83 12.58 0.30
C HIS A 111 11.31 12.41 -0.09
N PRO A 112 12.27 12.71 0.79
CA PRO A 112 13.70 12.70 0.44
C PRO A 112 14.23 11.31 0.03
N GLU A 113 13.70 10.25 0.64
CA GLU A 113 14.21 8.88 0.46
C GLU A 113 13.20 7.91 -0.19
N ALA A 114 11.99 8.36 -0.55
CA ALA A 114 10.97 7.47 -1.11
C ALA A 114 10.92 7.65 -2.62
N ARG A 115 10.79 6.52 -3.35
CA ARG A 115 10.57 6.55 -4.80
C ARG A 115 9.26 7.24 -5.12
N ASP A 116 8.22 6.87 -4.36
CA ASP A 116 6.89 7.43 -4.46
C ASP A 116 6.38 7.76 -3.06
N CYS A 117 5.69 8.89 -2.94
CA CYS A 117 4.95 9.23 -1.75
C CYS A 117 3.59 9.85 -2.11
N VAL A 118 2.53 9.25 -1.58
CA VAL A 118 1.15 9.71 -1.75
C VAL A 118 0.55 9.98 -0.38
N LEU A 119 -0.03 11.16 -0.23
CA LEU A 119 -0.85 11.51 0.91
C LEU A 119 -2.31 11.18 0.58
N HIS A 120 -2.91 10.27 1.35
CA HIS A 120 -4.34 9.96 1.30
C HIS A 120 -5.03 10.67 2.45
N VAL A 121 -6.08 11.45 2.17
CA VAL A 121 -6.86 12.15 3.19
C VAL A 121 -8.31 11.69 3.14
N PHE A 122 -8.73 11.04 4.22
CA PHE A 122 -10.07 10.50 4.41
C PHE A 122 -11.00 11.54 5.04
N ALA A 123 -12.25 11.55 4.59
CA ALA A 123 -13.26 12.51 5.03
C ALA A 123 -13.50 12.48 6.55
N CYS A 124 -13.30 11.33 7.20
CA CYS A 124 -13.40 11.14 8.64
C CYS A 124 -12.27 11.80 9.46
N GLY A 125 -11.37 12.56 8.84
CA GLY A 125 -10.32 13.30 9.56
C GLY A 125 -8.99 12.57 9.67
N VAL A 126 -8.77 11.50 8.92
CA VAL A 126 -7.50 10.75 8.92
C VAL A 126 -6.71 11.06 7.67
N ALA A 127 -5.42 11.34 7.84
CA ALA A 127 -4.44 11.38 6.77
C ALA A 127 -3.52 10.16 6.88
N VAL A 128 -3.12 9.58 5.74
CA VAL A 128 -2.17 8.47 5.67
C VAL A 128 -1.13 8.79 4.61
N PHE A 129 0.13 8.92 5.02
CA PHE A 129 1.23 8.91 4.06
C PHE A 129 1.53 7.46 3.67
N HIS A 130 1.51 7.22 2.36
CA HIS A 130 1.96 5.98 1.75
C HIS A 130 3.32 6.22 1.09
N LEU A 131 4.37 5.61 1.64
CA LEU A 131 5.74 5.68 1.10
C LEU A 131 6.07 4.37 0.38
N VAL A 132 6.74 4.46 -0.77
CA VAL A 132 7.29 3.30 -1.47
C VAL A 132 8.81 3.41 -1.56
N GLN A 133 9.51 2.45 -0.98
CA GLN A 133 10.97 2.41 -0.87
C GLN A 133 11.49 1.05 -1.33
N PRO A 134 12.05 0.95 -2.55
CA PRO A 134 12.68 -0.27 -3.04
C PRO A 134 14.00 -0.54 -2.29
N HIS A 135 14.22 -1.80 -1.91
CA HIS A 135 15.44 -2.24 -1.24
C HIS A 135 15.97 -3.54 -1.83
N GLU A 136 17.30 -3.65 -1.83
CA GLU A 136 18.04 -4.88 -2.09
C GLU A 136 18.95 -5.23 -0.91
N PRO A 137 18.39 -5.65 0.23
CA PRO A 137 19.19 -5.93 1.42
C PRO A 137 20.03 -7.20 1.22
N ALA A 138 21.18 -7.29 1.88
CA ALA A 138 21.98 -8.50 1.90
C ALA A 138 21.37 -9.60 2.80
N ALA A 139 20.57 -9.20 3.78
CA ALA A 139 19.89 -10.09 4.74
C ALA A 139 18.55 -9.51 5.20
N LEU A 140 17.62 -10.35 5.68
CA LEU A 140 16.35 -9.88 6.25
C LEU A 140 16.56 -8.98 7.47
N THR A 141 17.60 -9.28 8.26
CA THR A 141 18.01 -8.53 9.44
C THR A 141 18.42 -7.11 9.07
N GLU A 142 19.13 -6.92 7.95
CA GLU A 142 19.50 -5.59 7.47
C GLU A 142 18.27 -4.75 7.15
N LEU A 143 17.31 -5.35 6.42
CA LEU A 143 16.04 -4.69 6.10
C LEU A 143 15.23 -4.36 7.37
N ALA A 144 15.20 -5.28 8.35
CA ALA A 144 14.51 -5.09 9.61
C ALA A 144 15.12 -3.95 10.43
N VAL A 145 16.46 -3.88 10.51
CA VAL A 145 17.16 -2.77 11.19
C VAL A 145 16.90 -1.45 10.47
N TRP A 146 17.01 -1.42 9.14
CA TRP A 146 16.71 -0.24 8.32
C TRP A 146 15.28 0.26 8.60
N ARG A 147 14.30 -0.65 8.60
CA ARG A 147 12.89 -0.36 8.88
C ARG A 147 12.76 0.41 10.20
N TYR A 148 13.27 -0.12 11.31
CA TYR A 148 13.12 0.56 12.60
C TYR A 148 13.90 1.88 12.70
N ARG A 149 15.08 1.98 12.06
CA ARG A 149 15.85 3.23 12.05
C ARG A 149 15.14 4.33 11.25
N SER A 150 14.54 3.97 10.12
CA SER A 150 13.84 4.94 9.27
C SER A 150 12.66 5.61 9.97
N TYR A 151 12.04 4.98 10.97
CA TYR A 151 10.93 5.57 11.72
C TYR A 151 11.31 6.86 12.45
N ALA A 152 12.57 6.95 12.90
CA ALA A 152 13.08 8.15 13.56
C ALA A 152 13.15 9.36 12.62
N ALA A 153 13.21 9.14 11.30
CA ALA A 153 13.20 10.19 10.28
C ALA A 153 11.80 10.39 9.67
N ASP A 154 11.10 9.30 9.34
CA ASP A 154 9.81 9.34 8.64
C ASP A 154 8.71 10.00 9.49
N LEU A 155 8.65 9.72 10.80
CA LEU A 155 7.61 10.27 11.68
C LEU A 155 7.72 11.80 11.84
N PRO A 156 8.90 12.38 12.17
CA PRO A 156 9.07 13.83 12.17
C PRO A 156 8.85 14.46 10.79
N TRP A 157 9.31 13.81 9.72
CA TRP A 157 9.09 14.31 8.35
C TRP A 157 7.59 14.43 8.04
N ALA A 158 6.80 13.41 8.34
CA ALA A 158 5.37 13.39 8.05
C ALA A 158 4.61 14.49 8.80
N ARG A 159 4.97 14.73 10.08
CA ARG A 159 4.45 15.86 10.86
C ARG A 159 4.79 17.20 10.20
N ASP A 160 6.06 17.39 9.87
CA ASP A 160 6.54 18.64 9.28
C ASP A 160 5.91 18.87 7.89
N LYS A 161 5.66 17.81 7.12
CA LYS A 161 4.94 17.89 5.85
C LYS A 161 3.48 18.30 6.04
N LEU A 162 2.78 17.77 7.05
CA LEU A 162 1.42 18.20 7.37
C LEU A 162 1.35 19.66 7.82
N ARG A 163 2.31 20.09 8.63
CA ARG A 163 2.46 21.49 9.03
C ARG A 163 2.54 22.41 7.81
N ASP A 164 3.40 22.08 6.85
CA ASP A 164 3.56 22.87 5.64
C ASP A 164 2.30 22.85 4.76
N LEU A 165 1.59 21.73 4.69
CA LEU A 165 0.35 21.61 3.92
C LEU A 165 -0.85 22.32 4.57
N LEU A 166 -0.87 22.43 5.89
CA LEU A 166 -1.94 23.08 6.66
C LEU A 166 -1.66 24.57 6.93
N ASP A 167 -0.43 25.04 6.70
CA ASP A 167 0.03 26.39 7.06
C ASP A 167 -0.18 26.70 8.56
N GLU A 168 0.15 25.73 9.43
CA GLU A 168 -0.04 25.81 10.88
C GLU A 168 1.30 25.76 11.66
N GLU A 169 1.30 26.20 12.92
CA GLU A 169 2.44 26.03 13.83
C GLU A 169 2.55 24.59 14.37
N HIS A 170 3.78 24.12 14.66
CA HIS A 170 4.06 22.75 15.13
C HIS A 170 3.21 22.26 16.30
N ILE A 171 2.88 23.12 17.26
CA ILE A 171 2.15 22.74 18.48
C ILE A 171 0.73 22.25 18.14
N ARG A 172 0.19 22.65 16.98
CA ARG A 172 -1.20 22.36 16.59
C ARG A 172 -1.32 21.14 15.68
N VAL A 173 -0.22 20.65 15.12
CA VAL A 173 -0.22 19.56 14.13
C VAL A 173 0.06 18.23 14.84
N PRO A 174 -0.85 17.25 14.72
CA PRO A 174 -0.67 15.95 15.34
C PRO A 174 0.47 15.16 14.69
N ASN A 175 1.09 14.28 15.47
CA ASN A 175 2.13 13.36 14.99
C ASN A 175 1.48 12.07 14.49
N PRO A 176 1.98 11.45 13.41
CA PRO A 176 1.71 10.05 13.17
C PRO A 176 2.19 9.21 14.35
N GLU A 177 1.35 8.29 14.83
CA GLU A 177 1.64 7.51 16.03
C GLU A 177 2.54 6.29 15.75
N TYR A 178 2.48 5.75 14.53
CA TYR A 178 3.16 4.53 14.16
C TYR A 178 3.41 4.44 12.65
N VAL A 179 4.23 3.47 12.28
CA VAL A 179 4.46 3.09 10.88
C VAL A 179 4.11 1.62 10.72
N LEU A 180 3.13 1.31 9.88
CA LEU A 180 2.94 -0.06 9.39
C LEU A 180 3.76 -0.25 8.12
N SER A 181 4.39 -1.41 7.96
CA SER A 181 5.09 -1.77 6.73
C SER A 181 4.48 -3.00 6.08
N ALA A 182 4.24 -2.93 4.78
CA ALA A 182 3.97 -4.06 3.91
C ALA A 182 5.15 -4.25 2.95
N TYR A 183 5.55 -5.50 2.72
CA TYR A 183 6.66 -5.85 1.85
C TYR A 183 6.16 -6.62 0.63
N TRP A 184 6.44 -6.07 -0.54
CA TRP A 184 6.24 -6.76 -1.81
C TRP A 184 7.56 -7.36 -2.28
N VAL A 185 7.70 -8.67 -2.24
CA VAL A 185 8.94 -9.35 -2.63
C VAL A 185 9.04 -9.40 -4.15
N THR A 186 10.08 -8.79 -4.70
CA THR A 186 10.36 -8.70 -6.14
C THR A 186 11.40 -9.73 -6.59
N SER A 187 12.33 -10.11 -5.73
CA SER A 187 13.26 -11.22 -5.94
C SER A 187 13.70 -11.84 -4.61
N SER A 188 14.16 -13.08 -4.64
CA SER A 188 14.63 -13.76 -3.44
C SER A 188 15.63 -14.88 -3.75
N PRO A 189 16.57 -15.17 -2.82
CA PRO A 189 17.41 -16.35 -2.90
C PRO A 189 16.75 -17.63 -2.34
N TRP A 190 15.63 -17.49 -1.62
CA TRP A 190 15.00 -18.60 -0.88
C TRP A 190 14.22 -19.56 -1.77
N SER A 191 14.04 -20.78 -1.30
CA SER A 191 13.23 -21.81 -1.95
C SER A 191 12.64 -22.79 -0.92
N GLY A 192 11.55 -23.48 -1.28
CA GLY A 192 10.86 -24.40 -0.37
C GLY A 192 10.49 -23.74 0.95
N ASP A 193 10.66 -24.46 2.05
CA ASP A 193 10.25 -24.01 3.40
C ASP A 193 10.98 -22.74 3.88
N SER A 194 12.19 -22.49 3.39
CA SER A 194 12.94 -21.25 3.68
C SER A 194 12.27 -20.01 3.08
N TYR A 195 11.51 -20.18 2.00
CA TYR A 195 10.76 -19.10 1.36
C TYR A 195 9.58 -18.66 2.23
N ASP A 196 8.77 -19.62 2.69
CA ASP A 196 7.65 -19.36 3.60
C ASP A 196 8.15 -18.72 4.91
N THR A 197 9.25 -19.25 5.44
CA THR A 197 9.89 -18.71 6.64
C THR A 197 10.34 -17.25 6.44
N ALA A 198 10.97 -16.93 5.31
CA ALA A 198 11.41 -15.57 5.01
C ALA A 198 10.24 -14.58 4.98
N LEU A 199 9.09 -14.93 4.37
CA LEU A 199 7.93 -14.04 4.36
C LEU A 199 7.30 -13.89 5.75
N ARG A 200 7.32 -14.92 6.59
CA ARG A 200 6.89 -14.81 7.99
C ARG A 200 7.79 -13.84 8.76
N LEU A 201 9.11 -13.93 8.58
CA LEU A 201 10.06 -13.00 9.18
C LEU A 201 9.85 -11.56 8.69
N LEU A 202 9.55 -11.36 7.39
CA LEU A 202 9.19 -10.04 6.85
C LEU A 202 7.91 -9.46 7.49
N SER A 203 6.92 -10.29 7.81
CA SER A 203 5.70 -9.87 8.51
C SER A 203 5.90 -9.61 10.01
N THR A 204 6.98 -10.15 10.60
CA THR A 204 7.34 -9.97 12.03
C THR A 204 8.84 -9.67 12.20
N PRO A 205 9.33 -8.52 11.71
CA PRO A 205 10.77 -8.25 11.66
C PRO A 205 11.42 -8.02 13.02
N SER A 206 10.63 -7.82 14.07
CA SER A 206 11.14 -7.64 15.45
C SER A 206 11.94 -8.83 15.96
N VAL A 207 11.75 -10.03 15.41
CA VAL A 207 12.50 -11.23 15.83
C VAL A 207 13.94 -11.25 15.33
N LEU A 208 14.32 -10.30 14.48
CA LEU A 208 15.67 -10.16 13.93
C LEU A 208 16.43 -8.96 14.53
N VAL A 209 15.77 -8.14 15.37
CA VAL A 209 16.28 -6.83 15.79
C VAL A 209 16.18 -6.65 17.30
N ASP A 210 17.29 -6.29 17.93
CA ASP A 210 17.25 -5.70 19.27
C ASP A 210 16.81 -4.24 19.15
N ARG A 211 15.54 -3.99 19.47
CA ARG A 211 14.95 -2.64 19.46
C ARG A 211 15.38 -1.78 20.65
N GLY A 212 15.87 -2.40 21.73
CA GLY A 212 16.26 -1.74 22.98
C GLY A 212 17.77 -1.49 23.09
N ALA A 213 18.55 -1.84 22.06
CA ALA A 213 19.99 -1.68 22.08
C ALA A 213 20.42 -0.23 22.35
N PRO A 214 21.50 -0.02 23.14
CA PRO A 214 22.07 1.32 23.34
C PRO A 214 22.48 1.95 21.99
N GLY A 215 21.92 3.11 21.67
CA GLY A 215 22.14 3.78 20.38
C GLY A 215 21.07 3.51 19.31
N GLY A 216 20.01 2.77 19.66
CA GLY A 216 18.86 2.51 18.79
C GLY A 216 18.86 1.11 18.19
N PRO A 217 17.91 0.81 17.29
CA PRO A 217 17.72 -0.54 16.75
C PRO A 217 19.00 -1.13 16.15
N ALA A 218 19.35 -2.33 16.61
CA ALA A 218 20.56 -3.05 16.23
C ALA A 218 20.22 -4.48 15.79
N PRO A 219 21.02 -5.07 14.88
CA PRO A 219 20.82 -6.46 14.48
C PRO A 219 21.02 -7.38 15.68
N LEU A 220 20.22 -8.45 15.76
CA LEU A 220 20.59 -9.60 16.60
C LEU A 220 21.82 -10.31 16.02
N ASP A 221 22.34 -11.30 16.73
CA ASP A 221 23.46 -12.11 16.26
C ASP A 221 23.19 -12.66 14.85
N GLY A 222 24.19 -12.60 13.96
CA GLY A 222 24.04 -12.97 12.55
C GLY A 222 23.64 -14.43 12.32
N SER A 223 23.82 -15.31 13.32
CA SER A 223 23.34 -16.69 13.26
C SER A 223 21.83 -16.83 13.46
N VAL A 224 21.14 -15.83 14.04
CA VAL A 224 19.70 -15.90 14.33
C VAL A 224 18.88 -16.05 13.06
N GLU A 225 19.11 -15.19 12.06
CA GLU A 225 18.41 -15.27 10.78
C GLU A 225 18.65 -16.62 10.08
N GLN A 226 19.90 -17.07 10.05
CA GLN A 226 20.27 -18.34 9.42
C GLN A 226 19.60 -19.52 10.13
N SER A 227 19.59 -19.51 11.46
CA SER A 227 18.93 -20.53 12.26
C SER A 227 17.43 -20.56 11.96
N LEU A 228 16.76 -19.40 11.99
CA LEU A 228 15.32 -19.33 11.74
C LEU A 228 14.98 -19.81 10.33
N LEU A 229 15.72 -19.38 9.30
CA LEU A 229 15.53 -19.84 7.92
C LEU A 229 15.75 -21.35 7.76
N ALA A 230 16.67 -21.95 8.55
CA ALA A 230 16.97 -23.38 8.50
C ALA A 230 15.97 -24.24 9.28
N THR A 231 15.50 -23.77 10.43
CA THR A 231 14.61 -24.54 11.32
C THR A 231 13.13 -24.24 11.12
N GLY A 232 12.82 -23.18 10.38
CA GLY A 232 11.47 -22.61 10.28
C GLY A 232 11.16 -21.64 11.42
N PHE A 233 10.14 -20.82 11.20
CA PHE A 233 9.62 -19.86 12.18
C PHE A 233 8.09 -19.86 12.15
N GLU A 234 7.47 -20.15 13.30
CA GLU A 234 6.04 -20.11 13.50
C GLU A 234 5.70 -19.12 14.63
N HIS A 235 4.67 -18.31 14.43
CA HIS A 235 4.19 -17.37 15.44
C HIS A 235 2.66 -17.36 15.39
N PRO A 236 1.97 -17.49 16.53
CA PRO A 236 0.51 -17.65 16.58
C PRO A 236 -0.25 -16.46 15.96
N ASP A 237 0.35 -15.27 16.02
CA ASP A 237 -0.26 -14.04 15.50
C ASP A 237 0.07 -13.77 14.02
N ILE A 238 0.73 -14.71 13.33
CA ILE A 238 0.96 -14.64 11.89
C ILE A 238 -0.09 -15.49 11.16
N VAL A 239 -0.77 -14.89 10.18
CA VAL A 239 -1.83 -15.53 9.41
C VAL A 239 -1.42 -15.59 7.94
N SER A 240 -1.43 -16.80 7.38
CA SER A 240 -1.21 -17.00 5.94
C SER A 240 -2.46 -16.60 5.15
N PHE A 241 -2.24 -15.95 4.01
CA PHE A 241 -3.25 -15.67 3.00
C PHE A 241 -2.78 -16.00 1.58
N GLY A 242 -1.63 -16.66 1.45
CA GLY A 242 -1.10 -17.13 0.18
C GLY A 242 -1.96 -18.24 -0.45
N VAL A 243 -1.90 -18.35 -1.76
CA VAL A 243 -2.57 -19.42 -2.53
C VAL A 243 -1.50 -20.30 -3.17
N ARG A 244 -1.52 -21.59 -2.84
CA ARG A 244 -0.52 -22.57 -3.31
C ARG A 244 -0.38 -22.53 -4.83
N GLY A 245 0.86 -22.34 -5.31
CA GLY A 245 1.16 -22.27 -6.75
C GLY A 245 0.77 -20.95 -7.43
N VAL A 246 0.32 -19.96 -6.67
CA VAL A 246 -0.03 -18.61 -7.15
C VAL A 246 0.77 -17.55 -6.40
N SER A 247 0.88 -17.66 -5.08
CA SER A 247 1.52 -16.65 -4.22
C SER A 247 1.83 -17.20 -2.83
N THR A 248 2.70 -16.50 -2.12
CA THR A 248 2.91 -16.67 -0.69
C THR A 248 2.61 -15.33 -0.02
N GLY A 249 1.86 -15.34 1.08
CA GLY A 249 1.43 -14.13 1.76
C GLY A 249 1.19 -14.37 3.23
N TYR A 250 1.69 -13.46 4.07
CA TYR A 250 1.57 -13.51 5.52
C TYR A 250 1.28 -12.13 6.08
N ALA A 251 0.30 -12.05 6.98
CA ALA A 251 0.02 -10.85 7.76
C ALA A 251 0.36 -11.14 9.23
N GLY A 252 0.89 -10.14 9.92
CA GLY A 252 1.11 -10.15 11.36
C GLY A 252 0.91 -8.75 11.93
N TRP A 253 0.89 -8.64 13.26
CA TRP A 253 0.69 -7.35 13.95
C TRP A 253 1.66 -6.25 13.46
N SER A 254 2.91 -6.64 13.16
CA SER A 254 3.96 -5.71 12.77
C SER A 254 4.02 -5.46 11.27
N GLY A 255 3.29 -6.18 10.43
CA GLY A 255 3.38 -5.96 8.98
C GLY A 255 2.84 -7.08 8.13
N VAL A 256 2.86 -6.84 6.83
CA VAL A 256 2.38 -7.77 5.80
C VAL A 256 3.53 -8.08 4.84
N ALA A 257 3.64 -9.31 4.40
CA ALA A 257 4.58 -9.73 3.38
C ALA A 257 3.85 -10.48 2.28
N TYR A 258 4.15 -10.17 1.02
CA TYR A 258 3.54 -10.82 -0.12
C TYR A 258 4.55 -11.05 -1.23
N ALA A 259 4.45 -12.22 -1.86
CA ALA A 259 5.17 -12.54 -3.08
C ALA A 259 4.26 -13.24 -4.07
N SER A 260 4.22 -12.72 -5.29
CA SER A 260 3.48 -13.35 -6.39
C SER A 260 4.37 -14.32 -7.15
N HIS A 261 3.92 -15.57 -7.28
CA HIS A 261 4.54 -16.58 -8.15
C HIS A 261 3.90 -16.59 -9.55
N SER A 262 2.80 -15.85 -9.73
CA SER A 262 2.00 -15.84 -10.96
C SER A 262 1.36 -14.46 -11.14
N ARG A 263 1.95 -13.61 -12.00
CA ARG A 263 1.49 -12.22 -12.21
C ARG A 263 0.01 -12.12 -12.59
N GLU A 264 -0.51 -13.05 -13.38
CA GLU A 264 -1.91 -13.05 -13.84
C GLU A 264 -2.92 -13.50 -12.78
N ARG A 265 -2.47 -14.26 -11.76
CA ARG A 265 -3.36 -14.95 -10.83
C ARG A 265 -3.23 -14.45 -9.39
N GLY A 266 -2.11 -13.80 -9.07
CA GLY A 266 -1.88 -13.20 -7.76
C GLY A 266 -2.65 -11.90 -7.58
N LEU A 267 -2.61 -11.41 -6.35
CA LEU A 267 -3.03 -10.05 -6.03
C LEU A 267 -2.18 -9.06 -6.80
N THR A 268 -2.75 -7.90 -7.03
CA THR A 268 -2.03 -6.69 -7.43
C THR A 268 -1.52 -5.94 -6.22
N ILE A 269 -0.51 -5.08 -6.41
CA ILE A 269 -0.02 -4.18 -5.36
C ILE A 269 -1.15 -3.26 -4.89
N ASP A 270 -1.98 -2.77 -5.83
CA ASP A 270 -3.07 -1.84 -5.53
C ASP A 270 -4.15 -2.46 -4.64
N GLU A 271 -4.44 -3.76 -4.78
CA GLU A 271 -5.37 -4.46 -3.90
C GLU A 271 -4.85 -4.52 -2.46
N LEU A 272 -3.58 -4.85 -2.28
CA LEU A 272 -2.94 -4.90 -0.95
C LEU A 272 -2.86 -3.51 -0.32
N VAL A 273 -2.38 -2.52 -1.09
CA VAL A 273 -2.26 -1.13 -0.66
C VAL A 273 -3.63 -0.55 -0.31
N THR A 274 -4.66 -0.81 -1.12
CA THR A 274 -6.02 -0.32 -0.85
C THR A 274 -6.61 -0.93 0.42
N CYS A 275 -6.40 -2.23 0.63
CA CYS A 275 -6.82 -2.90 1.86
C CYS A 275 -6.13 -2.26 3.08
N GLU A 276 -4.81 -2.10 3.04
CA GLU A 276 -4.06 -1.48 4.14
C GLU A 276 -4.44 -0.03 4.39
N LEU A 277 -4.59 0.79 3.35
CA LEU A 277 -5.06 2.18 3.50
C LEU A 277 -6.39 2.24 4.25
N THR A 278 -7.33 1.33 3.96
CA THR A 278 -8.63 1.27 4.64
C THR A 278 -8.46 0.83 6.11
N VAL A 279 -7.69 -0.22 6.35
CA VAL A 279 -7.46 -0.77 7.71
C VAL A 279 -6.73 0.25 8.57
N GLN A 280 -5.65 0.85 8.08
CA GLN A 280 -4.87 1.84 8.83
C GLN A 280 -5.63 3.13 9.08
N ALA A 281 -6.47 3.57 8.14
CA ALA A 281 -7.33 4.74 8.36
C ALA A 281 -8.32 4.50 9.51
N LEU A 282 -8.99 3.35 9.52
CA LEU A 282 -9.96 3.01 10.56
C LEU A 282 -9.31 2.68 11.90
N TRP A 283 -8.13 2.05 11.87
CA TRP A 283 -7.34 1.82 13.07
C TRP A 283 -6.96 3.15 13.73
N CYS A 284 -6.42 4.10 12.97
CA CYS A 284 -6.09 5.43 13.46
C CYS A 284 -7.32 6.20 13.96
N PHE A 285 -8.44 6.15 13.23
CA PHE A 285 -9.69 6.78 13.67
C PHE A 285 -10.21 6.20 15.01
N THR A 286 -10.22 4.88 15.15
CA THR A 286 -10.65 4.24 16.40
C THR A 286 -9.67 4.46 17.55
N ARG A 287 -8.37 4.58 17.25
CA ARG A 287 -7.34 4.96 18.21
C ARG A 287 -7.56 6.37 18.76
N GLN A 288 -7.95 7.33 17.92
CA GLN A 288 -8.30 8.68 18.39
C GLN A 288 -9.46 8.64 19.39
N ILE A 289 -10.51 7.86 19.12
CA ILE A 289 -11.64 7.71 20.04
C ILE A 289 -11.17 7.10 21.37
N GLN A 290 -10.34 6.08 21.30
CA GLN A 290 -9.75 5.47 22.49
C GLN A 290 -8.88 6.48 23.28
N GLN A 291 -8.09 7.30 22.59
CA GLN A 291 -7.24 8.32 23.22
C GLN A 291 -8.09 9.35 23.99
N LEU A 292 -9.22 9.81 23.44
CA LEU A 292 -10.14 10.71 24.15
C LEU A 292 -10.59 10.11 25.49
N ILE A 293 -10.95 8.82 25.50
CA ILE A 293 -11.36 8.10 26.72
C ILE A 293 -10.20 7.98 27.70
N GLU A 294 -9.01 7.61 27.21
CA GLU A 294 -7.79 7.50 28.03
C GLU A 294 -7.41 8.85 28.67
N ASP A 295 -7.70 9.96 27.99
CA ASP A 295 -7.52 11.33 28.49
C ASP A 295 -8.66 11.80 29.41
N GLY A 296 -9.63 10.94 29.71
CA GLY A 296 -10.78 11.25 30.57
C GLY A 296 -11.82 12.17 29.93
N GLN A 297 -11.84 12.26 28.60
CA GLN A 297 -12.81 13.04 27.84
C GLN A 297 -13.94 12.14 27.32
N ASP A 298 -15.15 12.70 27.25
CA ASP A 298 -16.26 12.03 26.58
C ASP A 298 -15.98 12.01 25.06
N PRO A 299 -15.89 10.81 24.43
CA PRO A 299 -15.54 10.72 23.04
C PRO A 299 -16.67 11.30 22.17
N SER A 300 -16.35 12.33 21.40
CA SER A 300 -17.28 12.95 20.46
C SER A 300 -16.66 13.05 19.06
N MET A 301 -17.48 12.78 18.06
CA MET A 301 -17.17 12.91 16.63
C MET A 301 -18.35 13.59 15.94
N PRO A 302 -18.14 14.27 14.80
CA PRO A 302 -19.25 14.77 14.00
C PRO A 302 -20.26 13.66 13.68
N GLU A 303 -21.56 13.98 13.64
CA GLU A 303 -22.65 13.00 13.54
C GLU A 303 -22.46 12.02 12.37
N GLU A 304 -21.99 12.54 11.23
CA GLU A 304 -21.70 11.78 10.02
C GLU A 304 -20.59 10.71 10.19
N TYR A 305 -19.71 10.88 11.19
CA TYR A 305 -18.63 9.95 11.54
C TYR A 305 -18.83 9.30 12.93
N GLY A 306 -20.07 9.26 13.43
CA GLY A 306 -20.44 8.66 14.71
C GLY A 306 -20.50 7.12 14.71
N TRP A 307 -21.14 6.52 15.72
CA TRP A 307 -21.24 5.05 15.86
C TRP A 307 -21.86 4.35 14.64
N ARG A 308 -22.78 5.01 13.91
CA ARG A 308 -23.41 4.45 12.70
C ARG A 308 -22.41 4.30 11.56
N PHE A 309 -21.48 5.24 11.43
CA PHE A 309 -20.37 5.17 10.47
C PHE A 309 -19.46 3.99 10.79
N LEU A 310 -19.06 3.83 12.05
CA LEU A 310 -18.22 2.70 12.48
C LEU A 310 -18.92 1.35 12.30
N ARG A 311 -20.23 1.27 12.55
CA ARG A 311 -21.03 0.07 12.27
C ARG A 311 -21.03 -0.27 10.77
N ALA A 312 -21.23 0.73 9.91
CA ALA A 312 -21.17 0.53 8.46
C ALA A 312 -19.76 0.12 8.00
N ALA A 313 -18.71 0.73 8.57
CA ALA A 313 -17.32 0.38 8.32
C ALA A 313 -17.04 -1.09 8.68
N SER A 314 -17.45 -1.52 9.87
CA SER A 314 -17.31 -2.91 10.33
C SER A 314 -18.01 -3.89 9.40
N SER A 315 -19.24 -3.59 8.96
CA SER A 315 -19.97 -4.43 8.01
C SER A 315 -19.26 -4.52 6.66
N ARG A 316 -18.81 -3.38 6.10
CA ARG A 316 -18.14 -3.34 4.80
C ARG A 316 -16.75 -3.97 4.79
N LEU A 317 -16.05 -3.96 5.93
CA LEU A 317 -14.75 -4.61 6.09
C LEU A 317 -14.87 -6.13 6.19
N THR A 318 -15.95 -6.64 6.78
CA THR A 318 -16.11 -8.07 7.08
C THR A 318 -16.96 -8.81 6.06
N THR A 319 -17.73 -8.09 5.24
CA THR A 319 -18.58 -8.70 4.22
C THR A 319 -17.82 -8.83 2.89
N ALA A 320 -17.71 -10.06 2.38
CA ALA A 320 -17.15 -10.30 1.05
C ALA A 320 -18.03 -9.66 -0.05
N ARG A 321 -17.39 -9.10 -1.08
CA ARG A 321 -18.10 -8.47 -2.21
C ARG A 321 -18.30 -9.47 -3.35
N ALA A 322 -19.36 -9.29 -4.13
CA ALA A 322 -19.73 -10.23 -5.21
C ALA A 322 -18.64 -10.40 -6.30
N GLN A 323 -17.79 -9.39 -6.50
CA GLN A 323 -16.67 -9.41 -7.47
C GLN A 323 -15.30 -9.56 -6.81
N GLU A 324 -15.24 -9.73 -5.48
CA GLU A 324 -13.99 -9.91 -4.76
C GLU A 324 -13.41 -11.31 -5.01
N THR A 325 -12.13 -11.39 -5.35
CA THR A 325 -11.47 -12.69 -5.55
C THR A 325 -11.30 -13.41 -4.21
N ALA A 326 -11.27 -14.74 -4.22
CA ALA A 326 -11.03 -15.53 -3.00
C ALA A 326 -9.70 -15.16 -2.34
N GLN A 327 -8.68 -14.80 -3.13
CA GLN A 327 -7.40 -14.37 -2.61
C GLN A 327 -7.48 -13.00 -1.90
N HIS A 328 -8.26 -12.07 -2.44
CA HIS A 328 -8.50 -10.79 -1.81
C HIS A 328 -9.23 -10.97 -0.47
N VAL A 329 -10.24 -11.86 -0.42
CA VAL A 329 -10.93 -12.20 0.84
C VAL A 329 -9.95 -12.72 1.89
N LEU A 330 -9.09 -13.70 1.54
CA LEU A 330 -8.10 -14.26 2.46
C LEU A 330 -7.12 -13.20 2.97
N MET A 331 -6.61 -12.34 2.07
CA MET A 331 -5.73 -11.24 2.43
C MET A 331 -6.40 -10.28 3.40
N ARG A 332 -7.61 -9.81 3.07
CA ARG A 332 -8.37 -8.87 3.90
C ARG A 332 -8.67 -9.46 5.27
N GLU A 333 -9.09 -10.72 5.35
CA GLU A 333 -9.35 -11.40 6.62
C GLU A 333 -8.09 -11.53 7.48
N ALA A 334 -6.95 -11.90 6.88
CA ALA A 334 -5.67 -11.99 7.58
C ALA A 334 -5.22 -10.64 8.15
N ILE A 335 -5.30 -9.56 7.35
CA ILE A 335 -4.94 -8.20 7.77
C ILE A 335 -5.87 -7.68 8.87
N ILE A 336 -7.19 -7.84 8.71
CA ILE A 336 -8.17 -7.42 9.71
C ILE A 336 -7.97 -8.15 11.03
N LYS A 337 -7.74 -9.47 10.98
CA LYS A 337 -7.51 -10.29 12.17
C LYS A 337 -6.24 -9.86 12.90
N THR A 338 -5.14 -9.71 12.18
CA THR A 338 -3.82 -9.44 12.79
C THR A 338 -3.66 -7.99 13.26
N SER A 339 -4.47 -7.06 12.76
CA SER A 339 -4.52 -5.67 13.24
C SER A 339 -5.42 -5.46 14.48
N GLY A 340 -6.21 -6.46 14.88
CA GLY A 340 -7.18 -6.35 15.98
C GLY A 340 -8.26 -5.28 15.73
N LEU A 341 -8.51 -4.93 14.47
CA LEU A 341 -9.37 -3.81 14.10
C LEU A 341 -10.84 -4.06 14.45
N VAL A 342 -11.30 -5.32 14.40
CA VAL A 342 -12.72 -5.67 14.67
C VAL A 342 -13.10 -5.32 16.09
N GLU A 343 -12.26 -5.69 17.06
CA GLU A 343 -12.46 -5.39 18.48
C GLU A 343 -12.43 -3.89 18.72
N ARG A 344 -11.45 -3.19 18.13
CA ARG A 344 -11.33 -1.72 18.21
C ARG A 344 -12.55 -0.99 17.66
N LEU A 345 -13.04 -1.43 16.51
CA LEU A 345 -14.27 -0.88 15.90
C LEU A 345 -15.48 -1.09 16.81
N ARG A 346 -15.59 -2.23 17.49
CA ARG A 346 -16.68 -2.50 18.43
C ARG A 346 -16.59 -1.59 19.66
N SER A 347 -15.44 -1.53 20.30
CA SER A 347 -15.24 -0.67 21.48
C SER A 347 -15.50 0.80 21.17
N ALA A 348 -15.01 1.30 20.03
CA ALA A 348 -15.26 2.67 19.60
C ALA A 348 -16.74 2.94 19.24
N GLN A 349 -17.45 1.95 18.69
CA GLN A 349 -18.90 2.05 18.45
C GLN A 349 -19.69 2.21 19.73
N ASP A 350 -19.37 1.43 20.75
CA ASP A 350 -20.08 1.46 22.03
C ASP A 350 -19.79 2.76 22.77
N ALA A 351 -18.53 3.21 22.79
CA ALA A 351 -18.14 4.49 23.38
C ALA A 351 -18.87 5.70 22.74
N LEU A 352 -18.95 5.75 21.41
CA LEU A 352 -19.69 6.80 20.70
C LEU A 352 -21.21 6.67 20.80
N ARG A 353 -21.74 5.51 21.21
CA ARG A 353 -23.19 5.32 21.43
C ARG A 353 -23.60 5.84 22.80
N GLU A 354 -22.78 5.61 23.81
CA GLU A 354 -23.02 6.07 25.18
C GLU A 354 -22.98 7.60 25.28
N GLY A 355 -22.05 8.27 24.59
CA GLY A 355 -21.96 9.75 24.58
C GLY A 355 -23.09 10.50 23.84
N VAL A 356 -24.07 9.79 23.25
CA VAL A 356 -25.26 10.38 22.60
C VAL A 356 -26.50 10.34 23.52
N SER A 357 -26.40 9.68 24.68
CA SER A 357 -27.43 9.68 25.73
C SER A 357 -27.23 10.85 26.69
#